data_AF-A0A395LYF2-F1
#
_entry.id   AF-A0A395LYF2-F1
#
_cell.length_a   1.000
_cell.length_b   1.000
_cell.length_c   1.000
_cell.angle_alpha   90.00
_cell.angle_beta   90.00
_cell.angle_gamma   90.00
#
_symmetry.space_group_name_H-M   'P 1'
#
loop_
_entity.id
_entity.type
_entity.pdbx_description
1 polymer ?
#
loop_
_entity_poly.entity_id
_entity_poly.type
_entity_poly.pdbx_seq_one_letter_code
_entity_poly.pdbx_strand_id
1 'polypeptide(L)'
;MYSEQKWEASEAKTRFAKNFPGLVPHKTLDGDVKIEKTVMLPSNGVKLILYTDRTFCFEPLDLDDARMLLCALRESRPYLYALYPAAFDELDALTARDAELSRLSKMEKLLGAIVNNSLEIPALYELVQKQLEDVSRLPAHTLTGDAKVKAERVLKAICNLIPTIPELYEEIPKVLNGTSTLVQCEAMKTFKRNFSSAL
;
A
#
# COMPACT_ATOMS: atom_id res chain seq x y z
N MET A 1 4.02 11.10 10.04
CA MET A 1 3.66 9.66 10.09
C MET A 1 3.46 9.14 8.68
N TYR A 2 3.76 7.87 8.38
CA TYR A 2 3.67 7.36 7.01
C TYR A 2 2.23 7.33 6.47
N SER A 3 1.24 7.29 7.36
CA SER A 3 -0.18 7.32 6.98
C SER A 3 -0.60 8.61 6.25
N GLU A 4 -0.06 9.76 6.64
CA GLU A 4 -0.32 11.06 6.00
C GLU A 4 0.37 11.14 4.63
N GLN A 5 1.65 10.78 4.58
CA GLN A 5 2.41 10.69 3.33
C GLN A 5 1.74 9.73 2.32
N LYS A 6 1.21 8.59 2.79
CA LYS A 6 0.45 7.65 1.95
C LYS A 6 -0.80 8.29 1.37
N TRP A 7 -1.50 9.11 2.13
CA TRP A 7 -2.67 9.81 1.65
C TRP A 7 -2.29 10.82 0.55
N GLU A 8 -1.25 11.62 0.79
CA GLU A 8 -0.73 12.59 -0.19
C GLU A 8 -0.26 11.91 -1.49
N ALA A 9 0.46 10.79 -1.39
CA ALA A 9 0.93 10.06 -2.56
C ALA A 9 -0.22 9.43 -3.36
N SER A 10 -1.22 8.89 -2.67
CA SER A 10 -2.44 8.35 -3.29
C SER A 10 -3.22 9.45 -4.01
N GLU A 11 -3.29 10.65 -3.43
CA GLU A 11 -3.94 11.81 -4.04
C GLU A 11 -3.16 12.32 -5.25
N ALA A 12 -1.84 12.50 -5.13
CA ALA A 12 -0.97 12.94 -6.21
C ALA A 12 -1.07 12.01 -7.44
N LYS A 13 -1.01 10.69 -7.21
CA LYS A 13 -1.20 9.68 -8.26
C LYS A 13 -2.55 9.80 -8.96
N THR A 14 -3.62 9.95 -8.18
CA THR A 14 -4.99 10.07 -8.72
C THR A 14 -5.16 11.36 -9.53
N ARG A 15 -4.64 12.48 -8.99
CA ARG A 15 -4.67 13.78 -9.65
C ARG A 15 -3.89 13.77 -10.95
N PHE A 16 -2.72 13.15 -10.97
CA PHE A 16 -1.92 13.00 -12.19
C PHE A 16 -2.66 12.17 -13.24
N ALA A 17 -3.25 11.04 -12.85
CA ALA A 17 -4.03 10.20 -13.76
C ALA A 17 -5.21 10.94 -14.41
N LYS A 18 -5.93 11.78 -13.64
CA LYS A 18 -7.03 12.61 -14.17
C LYS A 18 -6.55 13.70 -15.13
N ASN A 19 -5.34 14.21 -14.93
CA ASN A 19 -4.72 15.24 -15.76
C ASN A 19 -3.68 14.67 -16.73
N PHE A 20 -3.79 13.38 -17.07
CA PHE A 20 -2.79 12.72 -17.90
C PHE A 20 -2.67 13.45 -19.25
N PRO A 21 -1.45 13.75 -19.73
CA PRO A 21 -1.26 14.47 -20.98
C PRO A 21 -2.01 13.82 -22.16
N GLY A 22 -2.85 14.60 -22.84
CA GLY A 22 -3.65 14.13 -23.96
C GLY A 22 -4.99 13.49 -23.59
N LEU A 23 -5.26 13.19 -22.32
CA LEU A 23 -6.54 12.66 -21.87
C LEU A 23 -7.62 13.75 -21.95
N VAL A 24 -8.74 13.42 -22.60
CA VAL A 24 -9.95 14.24 -22.63
C VAL A 24 -11.15 13.41 -22.11
N PRO A 25 -12.09 14.01 -21.33
CA PRO A 25 -13.23 13.28 -20.78
C PRO A 25 -14.16 12.67 -21.85
N HIS A 26 -14.41 13.45 -22.89
CA HIS A 26 -15.18 13.10 -24.06
C HIS A 26 -14.77 14.08 -25.16
N LYS A 27 -14.76 13.63 -26.41
CA LYS A 27 -14.46 14.50 -27.54
C LYS A 27 -15.64 14.55 -28.49
N THR A 28 -16.23 15.73 -28.65
CA THR A 28 -17.12 15.99 -29.77
C THR A 28 -16.24 16.15 -31.02
N LEU A 29 -16.47 15.32 -32.02
CA LEU A 29 -15.74 15.34 -33.28
C LEU A 29 -16.24 16.50 -34.15
N ASP A 30 -15.74 17.70 -33.88
CA ASP A 30 -15.98 18.88 -34.70
C ASP A 30 -14.68 19.31 -35.42
N GLY A 31 -14.76 19.61 -36.71
CA GLY A 31 -13.60 20.04 -37.52
C GLY A 31 -12.76 18.89 -38.10
N ASP A 32 -11.44 19.08 -38.19
CA ASP A 32 -10.50 18.17 -38.88
C ASP A 32 -10.01 16.99 -38.03
N VAL A 33 -10.36 16.95 -36.73
CA VAL A 33 -9.93 15.86 -35.83
C VAL A 33 -10.74 14.61 -36.12
N LYS A 34 -10.05 13.49 -36.38
CA LYS A 34 -10.67 12.19 -36.64
C LYS A 34 -10.18 11.16 -35.62
N ILE A 35 -10.93 10.06 -35.52
CA ILE A 35 -10.46 8.87 -34.80
C ILE A 35 -9.31 8.27 -35.60
N GLU A 36 -8.13 8.21 -35.00
CA GLU A 36 -6.95 7.56 -35.57
C GLU A 36 -6.98 6.06 -35.24
N LYS A 37 -7.33 5.71 -34.00
CA LYS A 37 -7.32 4.32 -33.54
C LYS A 37 -8.34 4.09 -32.44
N THR A 38 -8.98 2.93 -32.47
CA THR A 38 -9.81 2.45 -31.36
C THR A 38 -9.32 1.07 -30.92
N VAL A 39 -9.15 0.88 -29.62
CA VAL A 39 -8.65 -0.37 -29.04
C VAL A 39 -9.49 -0.79 -27.85
N MET A 40 -9.96 -2.03 -27.83
CA MET A 40 -10.59 -2.62 -26.65
C MET A 40 -9.52 -3.04 -25.63
N LEU A 41 -9.64 -2.55 -24.39
CA LEU A 41 -8.74 -2.92 -23.30
C LEU A 41 -9.19 -4.23 -22.65
N PRO A 42 -8.26 -5.16 -22.39
CA PRO A 42 -8.56 -6.55 -22.05
C PRO A 42 -9.28 -6.72 -20.71
N SER A 43 -9.02 -5.90 -19.70
CA SER A 43 -9.47 -6.22 -18.33
C SER A 43 -10.78 -5.54 -17.92
N ASN A 44 -11.19 -4.47 -18.61
CA ASN A 44 -12.26 -3.59 -18.10
C ASN A 44 -13.41 -3.34 -19.09
N GLY A 45 -13.37 -3.89 -20.30
CA GLY A 45 -14.37 -3.60 -21.35
C GLY A 45 -14.39 -2.13 -21.81
N VAL A 46 -13.38 -1.36 -21.39
CA VAL A 46 -13.14 0.03 -21.76
C VAL A 46 -12.43 0.05 -23.11
N LYS A 47 -12.84 0.95 -24.00
CA LYS A 47 -12.13 1.21 -25.26
C LYS A 47 -11.29 2.48 -25.12
N LEU A 48 -10.05 2.42 -25.61
CA LEU A 48 -9.22 3.58 -25.87
C LEU A 48 -9.60 4.12 -27.25
N ILE A 49 -9.89 5.42 -27.34
CA ILE A 49 -10.04 6.14 -28.60
C ILE A 49 -8.91 7.16 -28.70
N LEU A 50 -8.01 6.98 -29.66
CA LEU A 50 -6.93 7.91 -29.99
C LEU A 50 -7.33 8.74 -31.20
N TYR A 51 -7.14 10.06 -31.11
CA TYR A 51 -7.47 11.01 -32.16
C TYR A 51 -6.21 11.46 -32.90
N THR A 52 -6.39 11.96 -34.13
CA THR A 52 -5.29 12.42 -35.01
C THR A 52 -4.48 13.58 -34.46
N ASP A 53 -5.02 14.34 -33.49
CA ASP A 53 -4.31 15.40 -32.78
C ASP A 53 -3.59 14.89 -31.51
N ARG A 54 -3.41 13.57 -31.41
CA ARG A 54 -2.74 12.82 -30.33
C ARG A 54 -3.51 12.77 -29.01
N THR A 55 -4.59 13.52 -28.85
CA THR A 55 -5.45 13.38 -27.68
C THR A 55 -6.17 12.03 -27.67
N PHE A 56 -6.69 11.61 -26.52
CA PHE A 56 -7.41 10.34 -26.39
C PHE A 56 -8.46 10.37 -25.27
N CYS A 57 -9.43 9.47 -25.35
CA CYS A 57 -10.40 9.23 -24.28
C CYS A 57 -10.62 7.73 -24.03
N PHE A 58 -11.28 7.42 -22.92
CA PHE A 58 -11.69 6.07 -22.54
C PHE A 58 -13.20 5.97 -22.49
N GLU A 59 -13.79 4.93 -23.08
CA GLU A 59 -15.24 4.76 -23.13
C GLU A 59 -15.68 3.28 -23.02
N PRO A 60 -16.72 2.96 -22.23
CA PRO A 60 -17.30 3.80 -21.19
C PRO A 60 -16.33 3.88 -20.00
N LEU A 61 -15.95 5.07 -19.56
CA LEU A 61 -15.15 5.25 -18.35
C LEU A 61 -15.51 6.56 -17.65
N ASP A 62 -15.81 6.47 -16.36
CA ASP A 62 -15.93 7.63 -15.49
C ASP A 62 -14.53 8.00 -14.96
N LEU A 63 -14.08 9.23 -15.21
CA LEU A 63 -12.78 9.71 -14.74
C LEU A 63 -12.71 9.83 -13.21
N ASP A 64 -13.85 9.84 -12.52
CA ASP A 64 -13.89 9.81 -11.06
C ASP A 64 -13.66 8.40 -10.49
N ASP A 65 -13.81 7.33 -11.29
CA ASP A 65 -13.34 6.00 -10.94
C ASP A 65 -11.82 5.90 -11.16
N ALA A 66 -11.08 6.39 -10.17
CA ALA A 66 -9.61 6.39 -10.17
C ALA A 66 -9.03 4.98 -10.37
N ARG A 67 -9.70 3.93 -9.87
CA ARG A 67 -9.22 2.55 -10.02
C ARG A 67 -9.34 2.11 -11.48
N MET A 68 -10.48 2.37 -12.10
CA MET A 68 -10.71 2.03 -13.51
C MET A 68 -9.81 2.88 -14.42
N LEU A 69 -9.66 4.18 -14.15
CA LEU A 69 -8.78 5.08 -14.89
C LEU A 69 -7.31 4.63 -14.88
N LEU A 70 -6.76 4.31 -13.70
CA LEU A 70 -5.38 3.81 -13.57
C LEU A 70 -5.19 2.48 -14.30
N CYS A 71 -6.20 1.60 -14.25
CA CYS A 71 -6.18 0.34 -14.97
C CYS A 71 -6.17 0.55 -16.49
N ALA A 72 -7.03 1.45 -16.99
CA ALA A 72 -7.11 1.81 -18.40
C ALA A 72 -5.81 2.46 -18.91
N LEU A 73 -5.22 3.39 -18.15
CA LEU A 73 -3.93 3.99 -18.46
C LEU A 73 -2.84 2.93 -18.58
N ARG A 74 -2.71 2.02 -17.60
CA ARG A 74 -1.73 0.93 -17.64
C ARG A 74 -1.89 0.05 -18.88
N GLU A 75 -3.11 -0.32 -19.24
CA GLU A 75 -3.40 -1.18 -20.39
C GLU A 75 -3.25 -0.47 -21.74
N SER A 76 -3.43 0.86 -21.74
CA SER A 76 -3.21 1.69 -22.93
C SER A 76 -1.73 1.96 -23.24
N ARG A 77 -0.81 1.64 -22.33
CA ARG A 77 0.64 1.89 -22.47
C ARG A 77 1.22 1.42 -23.82
N PRO A 78 0.93 0.21 -24.35
CA PRO A 78 1.47 -0.22 -25.64
C PRO A 78 1.07 0.68 -26.83
N TYR A 79 0.02 1.47 -26.68
CA TYR A 79 -0.51 2.34 -27.72
C TYR A 79 -0.13 3.81 -27.53
N LEU A 80 0.02 4.25 -26.27
CA LEU A 80 0.21 5.67 -25.92
C LEU A 80 1.66 6.00 -25.51
N TYR A 81 2.49 5.02 -25.16
CA TYR A 81 3.84 5.29 -24.62
C TYR A 81 4.73 6.05 -25.61
N ALA A 82 4.63 5.76 -26.91
CA ALA A 82 5.40 6.49 -27.93
C ALA A 82 5.04 7.98 -28.02
N LEU A 83 3.81 8.36 -27.63
CA LEU A 83 3.33 9.73 -27.63
C LEU A 83 3.60 10.45 -26.30
N TYR A 84 3.57 9.70 -25.19
CA TYR A 84 3.61 10.25 -23.83
C TYR A 84 4.60 9.51 -22.91
N PRO A 85 5.88 9.33 -23.28
CA PRO A 85 6.82 8.51 -22.51
C PRO A 85 7.04 9.08 -21.10
N ALA A 86 7.32 10.39 -21.00
CA ALA A 86 7.53 11.07 -19.73
C ALA A 86 6.33 10.98 -18.78
N ALA A 87 5.10 11.00 -19.32
CA ALA A 87 3.89 10.90 -18.52
C ALA A 87 3.70 9.50 -17.91
N PHE A 88 4.04 8.46 -18.68
CA PHE A 88 4.03 7.09 -18.15
C PHE A 88 5.14 6.87 -17.12
N ASP A 89 6.33 7.40 -17.36
CA ASP A 89 7.44 7.29 -16.40
C ASP A 89 7.11 8.01 -15.08
N GLU A 90 6.45 9.17 -15.13
CA GLU A 90 5.96 9.88 -13.94
C GLU A 90 4.84 9.10 -13.23
N LEU A 91 3.89 8.54 -13.98
CA LEU A 91 2.83 7.70 -13.39
C LEU A 91 3.39 6.45 -12.72
N ASP A 92 4.42 5.83 -13.30
CA ASP A 92 5.13 4.69 -12.73
C ASP A 92 5.83 5.09 -11.43
N ALA A 93 6.52 6.24 -11.41
CA ALA A 93 7.17 6.77 -10.20
C ALA A 93 6.17 7.05 -9.07
N LEU A 94 5.02 7.68 -9.39
CA LEU A 94 3.94 7.94 -8.43
C LEU A 94 3.33 6.63 -7.91
N THR A 95 3.17 5.64 -8.77
CA THR A 95 2.65 4.32 -8.41
C THR A 95 3.60 3.57 -7.48
N ALA A 96 4.90 3.57 -7.79
CA ALA A 96 5.93 2.97 -6.94
C ALA A 96 6.00 3.67 -5.57
N ARG A 97 5.92 5.01 -5.55
CA ARG A 97 5.94 5.78 -4.31
C ARG A 97 4.74 5.50 -3.41
N ASP A 98 3.53 5.42 -3.96
CA ASP A 98 2.32 5.06 -3.20
C ASP A 98 2.40 3.61 -2.67
N ALA A 99 2.91 2.66 -3.47
CA ALA A 99 3.11 1.28 -3.04
C ALA A 99 4.08 1.20 -1.85
N GLU A 100 5.21 1.90 -1.94
CA GLU A 100 6.21 1.95 -0.88
C GLU A 100 5.66 2.60 0.40
N LEU A 101 4.92 3.69 0.28
CA LEU A 101 4.27 4.32 1.44
C LEU A 101 3.19 3.45 2.06
N SER A 102 2.44 2.69 1.25
CA SER A 102 1.49 1.70 1.75
C SER A 102 2.20 0.62 2.57
N ARG A 103 3.35 0.13 2.08
CA ARG A 103 4.20 -0.84 2.77
C ARG A 103 4.69 -0.30 4.11
N LEU A 104 5.32 0.89 4.10
CA LEU A 104 5.84 1.55 5.31
C LEU A 104 4.73 1.87 6.33
N SER A 105 3.56 2.34 5.86
CA SER A 105 2.41 2.61 6.73
C SER A 105 1.86 1.35 7.41
N LYS A 106 1.78 0.22 6.70
CA LYS A 106 1.38 -1.07 7.28
C LYS A 106 2.38 -1.55 8.33
N MET A 107 3.68 -1.40 8.04
CA MET A 107 4.74 -1.74 8.97
C MET A 107 4.69 -0.86 10.24
N GLU A 108 4.65 0.47 10.10
CA GLU A 108 4.51 1.42 11.21
C GLU A 108 3.32 1.07 12.12
N LYS A 109 2.15 0.76 11.52
CA LYS A 109 0.95 0.36 12.26
C LYS A 109 1.12 -0.94 13.04
N LEU A 110 1.70 -1.96 12.42
CA LEU A 110 1.94 -3.24 13.09
C LEU A 110 2.94 -3.07 14.24
N LEU A 111 4.07 -2.41 13.99
CA LEU A 111 5.10 -2.18 15.00
C LEU A 111 4.56 -1.37 16.18
N GLY A 112 3.76 -0.33 15.93
CA GLY A 112 3.08 0.44 16.98
C GLY A 112 2.08 -0.40 17.77
N ALA A 113 1.32 -1.29 17.10
CA ALA A 113 0.41 -2.20 17.77
C ALA A 113 1.15 -3.23 18.65
N ILE A 114 2.32 -3.70 18.23
CA ILE A 114 3.19 -4.57 19.03
C ILE A 114 3.65 -3.85 20.29
N VAL A 115 4.14 -2.60 20.18
CA VAL A 115 4.54 -1.80 21.37
C VAL A 115 3.37 -1.66 22.33
N ASN A 116 2.26 -1.08 21.87
CA ASN A 116 1.14 -0.72 22.73
C ASN A 116 0.54 -1.96 23.41
N ASN A 117 0.29 -3.02 22.64
CA ASN A 117 -0.35 -4.21 23.17
C ASN A 117 0.60 -5.07 24.01
N SER A 118 1.91 -5.04 23.78
CA SER A 118 2.86 -5.79 24.64
C SER A 118 3.05 -5.13 26.00
N LEU A 119 2.96 -3.79 26.06
CA LEU A 119 2.98 -3.05 27.32
C LEU A 119 1.70 -3.30 28.13
N GLU A 120 0.54 -3.40 27.48
CA GLU A 120 -0.74 -3.71 28.12
C GLU A 120 -0.87 -5.20 28.48
N ILE A 121 -0.38 -6.09 27.61
CA ILE A 121 -0.51 -7.55 27.70
C ILE A 121 0.90 -8.14 27.67
N PRO A 122 1.58 -8.28 28.82
CA PRO A 122 2.97 -8.74 28.86
C PRO A 122 3.20 -10.10 28.17
N ALA A 123 2.23 -11.02 28.26
CA ALA A 123 2.31 -12.32 27.58
C ALA A 123 2.40 -12.21 26.04
N LEU A 124 1.91 -11.11 25.44
CA LEU A 124 2.02 -10.89 24.00
C LEU A 124 3.49 -10.73 23.56
N TYR A 125 4.37 -10.22 24.43
CA TYR A 125 5.80 -10.10 24.13
C TYR A 125 6.41 -11.43 23.69
N GLU A 126 6.19 -12.49 24.49
CA GLU A 126 6.69 -13.83 24.20
C GLU A 126 5.97 -14.46 23.01
N LEU A 127 4.66 -14.21 22.87
CA LEU A 127 3.89 -14.74 21.73
C LEU A 127 4.38 -14.15 20.41
N VAL A 128 4.75 -12.86 20.38
CA VAL A 128 5.33 -12.23 19.18
C VAL A 128 6.68 -12.86 18.86
N GLN A 129 7.53 -13.14 19.85
CA GLN A 129 8.80 -13.83 19.61
C GLN A 129 8.58 -15.23 19.02
N LYS A 130 7.70 -16.03 19.62
CA LYS A 130 7.33 -17.37 19.12
C LYS A 130 6.72 -17.31 17.71
N GLN A 131 5.93 -16.27 17.43
CA GLN A 131 5.32 -16.10 16.11
C GLN A 131 6.36 -15.88 15.01
N LEU A 132 7.50 -15.26 15.33
CA LEU A 132 8.60 -15.08 14.36
C LEU A 132 9.37 -16.38 14.09
N GLU A 133 9.31 -17.35 14.99
CA GLU A 133 9.93 -18.67 14.78
C GLU A 133 9.12 -19.50 13.77
N ASP A 134 7.79 -19.44 13.83
CA ASP A 134 6.88 -20.06 12.86
C ASP A 134 5.70 -19.15 12.54
N VAL A 135 5.79 -18.45 11.40
CA VAL A 135 4.74 -17.53 10.91
C VAL A 135 3.54 -18.23 10.29
N SER A 136 3.59 -19.55 10.11
CA SER A 136 2.52 -20.31 9.45
C SER A 136 1.35 -20.64 10.38
N ARG A 137 1.58 -20.57 11.69
CA ARG A 137 0.59 -20.93 12.73
C ARG A 137 0.64 -19.94 13.88
N LEU A 138 -0.53 -19.70 14.47
CA LEU A 138 -0.59 -18.89 15.68
C LEU A 138 -0.08 -19.70 16.88
N PRO A 139 0.76 -19.11 17.76
CA PRO A 139 1.22 -19.78 18.96
C PRO A 139 0.06 -20.06 19.92
N ALA A 140 0.08 -21.22 20.55
CA ALA A 140 -0.87 -21.56 21.61
C ALA A 140 -0.69 -20.60 22.80
N HIS A 141 -1.81 -20.13 23.36
CA HIS A 141 -1.80 -19.22 24.51
C HIS A 141 -3.05 -19.42 25.39
N THR A 142 -2.94 -19.01 26.66
CA THR A 142 -4.02 -19.08 27.66
C THR A 142 -4.81 -17.78 27.79
N LEU A 143 -4.48 -16.75 27.01
CA LEU A 143 -5.19 -15.47 27.03
C LEU A 143 -6.69 -15.66 26.78
N THR A 144 -7.51 -14.87 27.51
CA THR A 144 -8.97 -14.85 27.41
C THR A 144 -9.49 -13.42 27.24
N GLY A 145 -10.78 -13.27 26.94
CA GLY A 145 -11.43 -11.96 26.85
C GLY A 145 -10.79 -11.02 25.82
N ASP A 146 -10.72 -9.73 26.16
CA ASP A 146 -10.18 -8.68 25.29
C ASP A 146 -8.68 -8.88 24.98
N ALA A 147 -7.91 -9.36 25.96
CA ALA A 147 -6.48 -9.63 25.79
C ALA A 147 -6.22 -10.67 24.69
N LYS A 148 -7.04 -11.72 24.62
CA LYS A 148 -7.01 -12.71 23.53
C LYS A 148 -7.27 -12.06 22.18
N VAL A 149 -8.32 -11.25 22.08
CA VAL A 149 -8.72 -10.61 20.81
C VAL A 149 -7.62 -9.67 20.29
N LYS A 150 -7.06 -8.84 21.18
CA LYS A 150 -5.95 -7.94 20.83
C LYS A 150 -4.69 -8.71 20.40
N ALA A 151 -4.29 -9.72 21.17
CA ALA A 151 -3.12 -10.55 20.86
C ALA A 151 -3.28 -11.25 19.50
N GLU A 152 -4.40 -11.95 19.27
CA GLU A 152 -4.64 -12.63 18.01
C GLU A 152 -4.67 -11.68 16.81
N ARG A 153 -5.17 -10.45 16.96
CA ARG A 153 -5.14 -9.44 15.89
C ARG A 153 -3.71 -9.09 15.50
N VAL A 154 -2.83 -8.88 16.49
CA VAL A 154 -1.41 -8.60 16.24
C VAL A 154 -0.73 -9.81 15.58
N LEU A 155 -0.90 -11.01 16.14
CA LEU A 155 -0.26 -12.22 15.63
C LEU A 155 -0.72 -12.55 14.20
N LYS A 156 -2.03 -12.44 13.90
CA LYS A 156 -2.56 -12.60 12.53
C LYS A 156 -2.01 -11.54 11.59
N ALA A 157 -1.84 -10.29 12.05
CA ALA A 157 -1.24 -9.25 11.22
C ALA A 157 0.23 -9.55 10.89
N ILE A 158 1.00 -10.12 11.82
CA ILE A 158 2.37 -10.60 11.56
C ILE A 158 2.36 -11.66 10.45
N CYS A 159 1.53 -12.71 10.60
CA CYS A 159 1.39 -13.77 9.60
C CYS A 159 1.03 -13.24 8.20
N ASN A 160 0.11 -12.28 8.14
CA ASN A 160 -0.38 -11.74 6.88
C ASN A 160 0.62 -10.78 6.21
N LEU A 161 1.40 -10.03 6.98
CA LEU A 161 2.27 -8.99 6.44
C LEU A 161 3.67 -9.49 6.11
N ILE A 162 4.22 -10.44 6.87
CA ILE A 162 5.58 -10.96 6.64
C ILE A 162 5.84 -11.44 5.19
N PRO A 163 4.94 -12.20 4.54
CA PRO A 163 5.16 -12.62 3.15
C PRO A 163 5.30 -11.46 2.16
N THR A 164 4.72 -10.30 2.48
CA THR A 164 4.74 -9.10 1.64
C THR A 164 5.71 -8.02 2.12
N ILE A 165 6.21 -8.13 3.36
CA ILE A 165 7.09 -7.18 4.05
C ILE A 165 8.10 -7.99 4.88
N PRO A 166 9.06 -8.67 4.24
CA PRO A 166 10.00 -9.56 4.93
C PRO A 166 10.90 -8.81 5.93
N GLU A 167 11.06 -7.49 5.80
CA GLU A 167 11.81 -6.66 6.74
C GLU A 167 11.24 -6.68 8.17
N LEU A 168 9.98 -7.10 8.33
CA LEU A 168 9.37 -7.31 9.64
C LEU A 168 10.11 -8.33 10.49
N TYR A 169 10.82 -9.30 9.90
CA TYR A 169 11.68 -10.22 10.66
C TYR A 169 12.80 -9.50 11.40
N GLU A 170 13.29 -8.38 10.86
CA GLU A 170 14.34 -7.58 11.48
C GLU A 170 13.76 -6.47 12.37
N GLU A 171 12.67 -5.84 11.94
CA GLU A 171 12.09 -4.68 12.64
C GLU A 171 11.33 -5.05 13.91
N ILE A 172 10.63 -6.20 13.93
CA ILE A 172 9.91 -6.63 15.14
C ILE A 172 10.88 -6.87 16.32
N PRO A 173 12.00 -7.60 16.16
CA PRO A 173 13.01 -7.71 17.21
C PRO A 173 13.57 -6.36 17.67
N LYS A 174 13.81 -5.41 16.75
CA LYS A 174 14.26 -4.06 17.13
C LYS A 174 13.25 -3.37 18.02
N VAL A 175 11.95 -3.46 17.71
CA VAL A 175 10.87 -2.92 18.54
C VAL A 175 10.80 -3.58 19.91
N LEU A 176 10.85 -4.91 19.98
CA LEU A 176 10.84 -5.65 21.25
C LEU A 176 12.05 -5.31 22.14
N ASN A 177 13.17 -4.94 21.52
CA ASN A 177 14.38 -4.47 22.21
C ASN A 177 14.37 -2.95 22.49
N GLY A 178 13.35 -2.22 22.04
CA GLY A 178 13.25 -0.77 22.16
C GLY A 178 14.26 0.01 21.30
N THR A 179 14.78 -0.58 20.23
CA THR A 179 15.83 -0.01 19.37
C THR A 179 15.33 0.40 17.98
N SER A 180 14.03 0.24 17.69
CA SER A 180 13.50 0.62 16.38
C SER A 180 13.49 2.13 16.20
N THR A 181 13.90 2.57 15.01
CA THR A 181 13.80 3.97 14.57
C THR A 181 12.49 4.28 13.84
N LEU A 182 11.68 3.25 13.57
CA LEU A 182 10.43 3.37 12.81
C LEU A 182 9.23 3.74 13.68
N VAL A 183 9.28 3.38 14.96
CA VAL A 183 8.21 3.67 15.93
C VAL A 183 8.80 4.05 17.28
N GLN A 184 8.05 4.82 18.06
CA GLN A 184 8.40 5.13 19.44
C GLN A 184 8.29 3.86 20.30
N CYS A 185 9.43 3.32 20.72
CA CYS A 185 9.50 2.06 21.49
C CYS A 185 10.39 2.14 22.73
N GLU A 186 10.72 3.34 23.21
CA GLU A 186 11.58 3.53 24.39
C GLU A 186 11.02 2.85 25.65
N ALA A 187 9.69 2.85 25.82
CA ALA A 187 9.02 2.14 26.90
C ALA A 187 9.30 0.62 26.87
N MET A 188 9.57 0.03 25.70
CA MET A 188 9.92 -1.39 25.58
C MET A 188 11.28 -1.72 26.20
N LYS A 189 12.24 -0.77 26.25
CA LYS A 189 13.53 -1.00 26.94
C LYS A 189 13.31 -1.28 28.42
N THR A 190 12.52 -0.41 29.06
CA THR A 190 12.19 -0.53 30.48
C THR A 190 11.34 -1.78 30.73
N PHE A 191 10.34 -2.03 29.90
CA PHE A 191 9.52 -3.23 29.96
C PHE A 191 10.36 -4.50 29.89
N LYS A 192 11.22 -4.65 28.88
CA LYS A 192 12.08 -5.83 28.69
C LYS A 192 12.98 -6.07 29.90
N ARG A 193 13.60 -5.01 30.44
CA ARG A 193 14.46 -5.11 31.62
C ARG A 193 13.69 -5.69 32.81
N ASN A 194 12.49 -5.18 33.07
CA ASN A 194 11.65 -5.61 34.19
C ASN A 194 11.08 -7.02 33.96
N PHE A 195 10.72 -7.34 32.71
CA PHE A 195 10.21 -8.65 32.32
C PHE A 195 11.28 -9.73 32.49
N SER A 196 12.52 -9.46 32.07
CA SER A 196 13.65 -10.39 32.20
C SER A 196 14.07 -10.62 33.65
N SER A 197 13.80 -9.67 34.56
CA SER A 197 14.08 -9.83 36.00
C SER A 197 12.99 -10.58 36.77
N ALA A 198 11.84 -10.83 36.14
CA ALA A 198 10.69 -11.51 36.74
C ALA A 198 10.58 -12.99 36.33
N LEU A 199 11.42 -13.44 35.38
CA LEU A 199 11.60 -14.83 34.96
C LEU A 199 12.77 -15.46 35.74
#